data_AF-A0AAJ6DF92-F1
#
_entry.id   AF-A0AAJ6DF92-F1
#
_cell.length_a   1.000
_cell.length_b   1.000
_cell.length_c   1.000
_cell.angle_alpha   90.00
_cell.angle_beta   90.00
_cell.angle_gamma   90.00
#
_symmetry.space_group_name_H-M   'P 1'
#
loop_
_entity.id
_entity.type
_entity.pdbx_description
1 polymer ?
#
loop_
_entity_poly.entity_id
_entity_poly.type
_entity_poly.pdbx_seq_one_letter_code
_entity_poly.pdbx_strand_id
1 'polypeptide(L)'
;MAVDLTQYTQKQLTDLRQAITNETTRRDIIESAMTRVAGLIDQYQEYAGTQHTDGAEWVQPASVLEAYRQGAVVTHDGHTWKSVAPANISTPGTNNTWEKQS
;
A
#
# COMPACT_ATOMS: atom_id res chain seq x y z
N MET A 1 -11.92 -22.89 18.62
CA MET A 1 -12.65 -23.06 19.90
C MET A 1 -13.84 -22.12 19.89
N ALA A 2 -15.03 -22.57 20.27
CA ALA A 2 -16.20 -21.70 20.39
C ALA A 2 -16.18 -21.02 21.77
N VAL A 3 -16.50 -19.73 21.82
CA VAL A 3 -16.70 -19.00 23.09
C VAL A 3 -18.10 -19.33 23.60
N ASP A 4 -18.22 -19.83 24.83
CA ASP A 4 -19.52 -20.02 25.49
C ASP A 4 -20.04 -18.66 26.00
N LEU A 5 -20.99 -18.08 25.26
CA LEU A 5 -21.54 -16.75 25.56
C LEU A 5 -22.55 -16.76 26.71
N THR A 6 -23.02 -17.94 27.15
CA THR A 6 -24.03 -18.05 28.22
C THR A 6 -23.51 -17.67 29.59
N GLN A 7 -22.18 -17.63 29.76
CA GLN A 7 -21.50 -17.26 31.00
C GLN A 7 -21.34 -15.74 31.19
N TYR A 8 -21.73 -14.93 30.20
CA TYR A 8 -21.56 -13.48 30.22
C TYR A 8 -22.88 -12.76 30.49
N THR A 9 -22.82 -11.70 31.30
CA THR A 9 -23.93 -10.76 31.46
C THR A 9 -24.16 -9.95 30.19
N GLN A 10 -25.36 -9.38 30.02
CA GLN A 10 -25.68 -8.52 28.88
C GLN A 10 -24.72 -7.32 28.74
N LYS A 11 -24.26 -6.76 29.86
CA LYS A 11 -23.25 -5.69 29.86
C LYS A 11 -21.90 -6.20 29.33
N GLN A 12 -21.42 -7.33 29.83
CA GLN A 12 -20.15 -7.92 29.36
C GLN A 12 -20.21 -8.30 27.88
N LEU A 13 -21.34 -8.82 27.39
CA LEU A 13 -21.55 -9.11 25.97
C LEU A 13 -21.50 -7.83 25.10
N THR A 14 -22.03 -6.74 25.62
CA THR A 14 -22.01 -5.43 24.94
C THR A 14 -20.59 -4.87 24.86
N ASP A 15 -19.86 -4.91 25.98
CA ASP A 15 -18.47 -4.46 26.06
C ASP A 15 -17.57 -5.32 25.16
N LEU A 16 -17.75 -6.65 25.17
CA LEU A 16 -17.01 -7.58 24.32
C LEU A 16 -17.26 -7.31 22.84
N ARG A 17 -18.52 -7.09 22.44
CA ARG A 17 -18.86 -6.72 21.06
C ARG A 17 -18.13 -5.44 20.64
N GLN A 18 -18.10 -4.41 21.49
CA GLN A 18 -17.41 -3.17 21.19
C GLN A 18 -15.90 -3.38 21.02
N ALA A 19 -15.29 -4.15 21.92
CA ALA A 19 -13.86 -4.46 21.85
C ALA A 19 -13.50 -5.21 20.57
N ILE A 20 -14.31 -6.21 20.19
CA ILE A 20 -14.13 -6.95 18.94
C ILE A 20 -14.24 -6.02 17.74
N THR A 21 -15.27 -5.18 17.67
CA THR A 21 -15.44 -4.22 16.57
C THR A 21 -14.23 -3.29 16.44
N ASN A 22 -13.77 -2.72 17.56
CA ASN A 22 -12.61 -1.83 17.57
C ASN A 22 -11.35 -2.53 17.05
N GLU A 23 -11.12 -3.77 17.50
CA GLU A 23 -9.94 -4.53 17.09
C GLU A 23 -9.99 -4.95 15.62
N THR A 24 -11.15 -5.38 15.12
CA THR A 24 -11.33 -5.65 13.69
C THR A 24 -11.09 -4.39 12.87
N THR A 25 -11.70 -3.26 13.23
CA THR A 25 -11.47 -1.98 12.52
C THR A 25 -10.01 -1.56 12.52
N ARG A 26 -9.30 -1.71 13.66
CA ARG A 26 -7.87 -1.41 13.73
C ARG A 26 -7.06 -2.27 12.76
N ARG A 27 -7.35 -3.57 12.68
CA ARG A 27 -6.69 -4.50 11.76
C ARG A 27 -6.95 -4.13 10.30
N ASP A 28 -8.21 -3.84 9.95
CA ASP A 28 -8.58 -3.42 8.60
C ASP A 28 -7.88 -2.11 8.19
N ILE A 29 -7.74 -1.17 9.13
CA ILE A 29 -7.00 0.08 8.90
C ILE A 29 -5.52 -0.20 8.67
N ILE A 30 -4.88 -1.04 9.49
CA ILE A 30 -3.45 -1.35 9.34
C ILE A 30 -3.17 -2.07 8.03
N GLU A 31 -4.02 -3.04 7.68
CA GLU A 31 -3.92 -3.78 6.42
C GLU A 31 -4.05 -2.84 5.22
N SER A 32 -4.95 -1.85 5.30
CA SER A 32 -5.19 -0.89 4.20
C SER A 32 -4.34 0.39 4.26
N ALA A 33 -3.54 0.60 5.31
CA ALA A 33 -2.87 1.88 5.56
C ALA A 33 -1.92 2.28 4.43
N MET A 34 -1.08 1.35 3.95
CA MET A 34 -0.14 1.62 2.86
C MET A 34 -0.85 1.89 1.54
N THR A 35 -1.94 1.18 1.25
CA THR A 35 -2.78 1.44 0.06
C THR A 35 -3.41 2.82 0.11
N ARG A 36 -3.89 3.26 1.29
CA ARG A 36 -4.45 4.61 1.46
C ARG A 36 -3.40 5.70 1.28
N VAL A 37 -2.21 5.52 1.87
CA VAL A 37 -1.09 6.46 1.72
C VAL A 37 -0.66 6.55 0.25
N ALA A 38 -0.51 5.41 -0.44
CA ALA A 38 -0.17 5.39 -1.85
C ALA A 38 -1.22 6.09 -2.73
N GLY A 39 -2.52 5.87 -2.45
CA GLY A 39 -3.58 6.59 -3.15
C GLY A 39 -3.52 8.10 -2.96
N LEU A 40 -3.12 8.59 -1.78
CA LEU A 40 -2.92 10.02 -1.54
C LEU A 40 -1.70 10.57 -2.30
N ILE A 41 -0.63 9.78 -2.44
CA ILE A 41 0.54 10.13 -3.24
C ILE A 41 0.15 10.24 -4.71
N ASP A 42 -0.57 9.24 -5.25
CA ASP A 42 -1.02 9.23 -6.64
C ASP A 42 -1.89 10.45 -6.97
N GLN A 43 -2.82 10.81 -6.07
CA GLN A 43 -3.65 12.01 -6.18
C GLN A 43 -2.82 13.30 -6.14
N TYR A 44 -1.86 13.40 -5.21
CA TYR A 44 -0.97 14.54 -5.13
C TYR A 44 -0.19 14.73 -6.45
N GLN A 45 0.38 13.65 -6.99
CA GLN A 45 1.15 13.71 -8.24
C GLN A 45 0.28 14.11 -9.42
N GLU A 46 -0.97 13.65 -9.48
CA GLU A 46 -1.93 14.07 -10.50
C GLU A 46 -2.22 15.57 -10.43
N TYR A 47 -2.53 16.10 -9.25
CA TYR A 47 -2.80 17.52 -9.06
C TYR A 47 -1.57 18.42 -9.27
N ALA A 48 -0.40 17.94 -8.90
CA ALA A 48 0.86 18.66 -9.08
C ALA A 48 1.42 18.54 -10.51
N GLY A 49 0.90 17.62 -11.32
CA GLY A 49 1.44 17.32 -12.65
C GLY A 49 2.82 16.67 -12.62
N THR A 50 3.17 15.95 -11.55
CA THR A 50 4.49 15.32 -11.33
C THR A 50 4.47 13.80 -11.54
N GLN A 51 3.44 13.28 -12.21
CA GLN A 51 3.34 11.85 -12.48
C GLN A 51 4.46 11.37 -13.40
N HIS A 52 4.96 10.17 -13.12
CA HIS A 52 5.91 9.49 -13.99
C HIS A 52 5.28 9.16 -15.33
N THR A 53 6.08 9.25 -16.40
CA THR A 53 5.68 8.77 -17.73
C THR A 53 6.05 7.30 -17.86
N ASP A 54 5.07 6.46 -18.20
CA ASP A 54 5.32 5.03 -18.40
C ASP A 54 6.32 4.80 -19.54
N GLY A 55 7.31 3.94 -19.31
CA GLY A 55 8.40 3.61 -20.23
C GLY A 55 9.56 4.59 -20.22
N ALA A 56 9.53 5.65 -19.40
CA ALA A 56 10.68 6.51 -19.18
C ALA A 56 11.76 5.82 -18.34
N GLU A 57 13.01 6.31 -18.43
CA GLU A 57 14.10 5.83 -17.58
C GLU A 57 13.79 6.10 -16.10
N TRP A 58 14.04 5.11 -15.26
CA TRP A 58 13.86 5.20 -13.83
C TRP A 58 14.78 6.27 -13.24
N VAL A 59 14.22 7.10 -12.37
CA VAL A 59 14.94 8.12 -11.63
C VAL A 59 14.67 7.90 -10.14
N GLN A 60 15.72 7.90 -9.32
CA GLN A 60 15.61 7.75 -7.87
C GLN A 60 14.68 8.84 -7.31
N PRO A 61 13.55 8.47 -6.68
CA PRO A 61 12.69 9.43 -6.01
C PRO A 61 13.44 10.08 -4.85
N ALA A 62 13.37 11.41 -4.72
CA ALA A 62 13.94 12.17 -3.60
C ALA A 62 13.08 12.07 -2.34
N SER A 63 11.79 11.77 -2.51
CA SER A 63 10.85 11.57 -1.41
C SER A 63 9.74 10.58 -1.81
N VAL A 64 8.94 10.16 -0.82
CA VAL A 64 7.78 9.30 -1.06
C VAL A 64 6.72 9.96 -1.97
N LEU A 65 6.68 11.29 -2.04
CA LEU A 65 5.75 12.01 -2.93
C LEU A 65 6.11 11.86 -4.41
N GLU A 66 7.32 11.45 -4.71
CA GLU A 66 7.82 11.16 -6.06
C GLU A 66 7.87 9.65 -6.32
N ALA A 67 7.33 8.83 -5.42
CA ALA A 67 7.38 7.38 -5.58
C ALA A 67 6.61 6.91 -6.82
N TYR A 68 7.04 5.79 -7.40
CA TYR A 68 6.35 5.16 -8.49
C TYR A 68 5.10 4.43 -7.98
N ARG A 69 3.95 4.67 -8.60
CA ARG A 69 2.72 3.93 -8.30
C ARG A 69 2.86 2.45 -8.62
N GLN A 70 2.01 1.62 -7.99
CA GLN A 70 1.91 0.22 -8.38
C GLN A 70 1.44 0.12 -9.84
N GLY A 71 2.10 -0.73 -10.62
CA GLY A 71 1.84 -0.90 -12.05
C GLY A 71 2.55 0.11 -12.96
N ALA A 72 3.24 1.12 -12.42
CA ALA A 72 4.09 2.01 -13.22
C ALA A 72 5.16 1.22 -13.98
N VAL A 73 5.45 1.64 -15.21
CA VAL A 73 6.45 1.00 -16.06
C VAL A 73 7.62 1.94 -16.30
N VAL A 74 8.85 1.45 -16.15
CA VAL A 74 10.08 2.23 -16.36
C VAL A 74 11.11 1.41 -17.12
N THR A 75 12.09 2.07 -17.72
CA THR A 75 13.34 1.43 -18.15
C THR A 75 14.42 1.60 -17.09
N HIS A 76 15.23 0.57 -16.88
CA HIS A 76 16.41 0.63 -16.03
C HIS A 76 17.39 -0.49 -16.41
N ASP A 77 18.68 -0.16 -16.54
CA ASP A 77 19.74 -1.09 -16.94
C ASP A 77 19.42 -1.87 -18.22
N GLY A 78 18.85 -1.19 -19.22
CA GLY A 78 18.51 -1.78 -20.52
C GLY A 78 17.33 -2.75 -20.49
N HIS A 79 16.56 -2.75 -19.41
CA HIS A 79 15.38 -3.60 -19.24
C HIS A 79 14.14 -2.78 -18.88
N THR A 80 12.97 -3.30 -19.23
CA THR A 80 11.68 -2.74 -18.81
C THR A 80 11.25 -3.38 -17.51
N TRP A 81 10.76 -2.58 -16.58
CA TRP A 81 10.34 -3.01 -15.25
C TRP A 81 8.95 -2.48 -14.94
N LYS A 82 8.15 -3.28 -14.26
CA LYS A 82 6.83 -2.89 -13.74
C LYS A 82 6.88 -2.88 -12.22
N SER A 83 6.45 -1.78 -11.60
CA SER A 83 6.34 -1.70 -10.15
C SER A 83 5.24 -2.65 -9.67
N VAL A 84 5.55 -3.52 -8.71
CA VAL A 84 4.56 -4.40 -8.06
C VAL A 84 4.23 -3.96 -6.63
N ALA A 85 4.88 -2.90 -6.13
CA ALA A 85 4.62 -2.32 -4.83
C ALA A 85 3.95 -0.94 -4.93
N PRO A 86 3.06 -0.60 -3.97
CA PRO A 86 2.54 0.76 -3.84
C PRO A 86 3.63 1.72 -3.35
N ALA A 87 3.63 2.96 -3.83
CA ALA A 87 4.60 4.01 -3.46
C ALA A 87 6.06 3.52 -3.50
N ASN A 88 6.47 2.94 -4.63
CA ASN A 88 7.75 2.29 -4.79
C ASN A 88 8.90 3.29 -5.05
N ILE A 89 9.92 3.25 -4.19
CA ILE A 89 11.11 4.12 -4.28
C ILE A 89 12.41 3.34 -4.48
N SER A 90 12.36 2.00 -4.48
CA SER A 90 13.57 1.20 -4.65
C SER A 90 14.02 1.20 -6.11
N THR A 91 15.30 0.94 -6.32
CA THR A 91 15.88 0.76 -7.66
C THR A 91 15.41 -0.56 -8.27
N PRO A 92 14.94 -0.58 -9.54
CA PRO A 92 14.58 -1.82 -10.22
C PRO A 92 15.72 -2.84 -10.22
N GLY A 93 15.38 -4.12 -10.07
CA GLY A 93 16.37 -5.22 -10.03
C GLY A 93 17.10 -5.41 -8.70
N THR A 94 16.93 -4.53 -7.71
CA THR A 94 17.57 -4.69 -6.38
C THR A 94 16.79 -5.58 -5.42
N ASN A 95 15.48 -5.69 -5.62
CA ASN A 95 14.57 -6.49 -4.79
C ASN A 95 13.34 -6.94 -5.61
N ASN A 96 12.35 -7.51 -4.93
CA ASN A 96 11.14 -8.05 -5.54
C ASN A 96 9.98 -7.03 -5.67
N THR A 97 10.22 -5.73 -5.48
CA THR A 97 9.19 -4.70 -5.67
C THR A 97 9.06 -4.24 -7.13
N TRP A 98 9.93 -4.73 -8.00
CA TRP A 98 9.89 -4.55 -9.45
C TRP A 98 9.89 -5.89 -10.15
N GLU A 99 9.01 -6.04 -11.14
CA GLU A 99 8.93 -7.20 -12.01
C GLU A 99 9.56 -6.87 -13.37
N LYS A 100 10.61 -7.59 -13.74
CA LYS A 100 11.23 -7.48 -15.05
C LYS A 100 10.24 -7.91 -16.14
N GLN A 101 9.98 -7.04 -17.10
CA GLN A 101 9.12 -7.35 -18.24
C GLN A 101 9.98 -8.01 -19.33
N SER A 102 9.46 -9.08 -19.93
CA SER A 102 10.10 -9.89 -20.98
C SER A 102 10.19 -9.17 -22.32
#